data_AF-A0A1D7Y670-F1
#
_entry.id   AF-A0A1D7Y670-F1
#
_cell.length_a   1.000
_cell.length_b   1.000
_cell.length_c   1.000
_cell.angle_alpha   90.00
_cell.angle_beta   90.00
_cell.angle_gamma   90.00
#
_symmetry.space_group_name_H-M   'P 1'
#
loop_
_entity.id
_entity.type
_entity.pdbx_description
1 polymer ?
#
loop_
_entity_poly.entity_id
_entity_poly.type
_entity_poly.pdbx_seq_one_letter_code
_entity_poly.pdbx_strand_id
1 'polypeptide(L)'
;MIIRLYELVLTLDTPGAVSAPESRGPGSALDAALPVARDHTGRPAVPATSLAGSLSAHAAAHSGPEAVLFLFGGTRQETDPDDPTRPRTIAVASPVRFLGTHTRLPDTAPKTVHRTRNAIDRHRAAVTPHALFTRELLPPGAEITLWLRLDADPVPPATPAAERVDAHERSARAAEERALALEGLLATWRPVIGGSRGTGHGRARITAARRRTLDLTDPADRRHWLLKGGPALYDDAQDIAAQLLPRSDDPGHSSDLDGQENAKAQNAGYHLLLGRVLAFDVVDALHIGTGRMSQEGRRATDAALLHRDHQDRPAIPGSAWKGLLRSRCEFILHSLGQNACSPPHTQTPDTHGTGVKQDGEQGEKPQCQGTCRICRAFGHTGGRGRLVFLDSPLLAHDAPHLGPDGGAPARVTRRNHIALDRVTAGVAAGVLYTYEVVEQARAELRILDDPPDPAHAPPPDELLLDVLRLALHDLHTGAIGIGHATTRGYGTLHGADDDSDGTQTSPSTAMFLGAAAREARARLGRALFASSSPEAAV
;
A
#
# COMPACT_ATOMS: atom_id res chain seq x y z
N MET A 1 -10.17 -38.53 -13.33
CA MET A 1 -9.77 -37.53 -12.30
C MET A 1 -9.61 -36.23 -13.04
N ILE A 2 -10.37 -35.22 -12.65
CA ILE A 2 -10.34 -33.91 -13.31
C ILE A 2 -9.32 -33.04 -12.59
N ILE A 3 -8.41 -32.41 -13.34
CA ILE A 3 -7.46 -31.42 -12.84
C ILE A 3 -7.76 -30.11 -13.55
N ARG A 4 -7.84 -29.02 -12.80
CA ARG A 4 -7.94 -27.67 -13.36
C ARG A 4 -6.65 -26.91 -13.14
N LEU A 5 -6.19 -26.24 -14.18
CA LEU A 5 -4.94 -25.50 -14.24
C LEU A 5 -5.27 -24.06 -14.57
N TYR A 6 -4.77 -23.12 -13.76
CA TYR A 6 -4.91 -21.69 -14.01
C TYR A 6 -3.55 -21.03 -14.19
N GLU A 7 -3.39 -20.28 -15.27
CA GLU A 7 -2.26 -19.39 -15.50
C GLU A 7 -2.78 -17.96 -15.37
N LEU A 8 -2.24 -17.22 -14.39
CA LEU A 8 -2.62 -15.84 -14.11
C LEU A 8 -1.42 -14.94 -14.34
N VAL A 9 -1.63 -13.81 -15.03
CA VAL A 9 -0.63 -12.75 -15.12
C VAL A 9 -1.08 -11.61 -14.22
N LEU A 10 -0.26 -11.32 -13.21
CA LEU A 10 -0.45 -10.19 -12.30
C LEU A 10 0.49 -9.06 -12.70
N THR A 11 -0.04 -7.86 -12.93
CA THR A 11 0.79 -6.67 -13.21
C THR A 11 0.80 -5.77 -11.98
N LEU A 12 1.99 -5.38 -11.52
CA LEU A 12 2.14 -4.41 -10.44
C LEU A 12 1.68 -3.01 -10.90
N ASP A 13 0.73 -2.42 -10.17
CA ASP A 13 0.32 -1.02 -10.35
C ASP A 13 1.24 -0.07 -9.55
N THR A 14 1.82 -0.56 -8.46
CA THR A 14 2.73 0.22 -7.59
C THR A 14 3.99 -0.55 -7.28
N PRO A 15 5.10 0.13 -6.90
CA PRO A 15 6.33 -0.56 -6.55
C PRO A 15 6.09 -1.57 -5.42
N GLY A 16 6.66 -2.77 -5.53
CA GLY A 16 6.34 -3.87 -4.62
C GLY A 16 7.46 -4.88 -4.52
N ALA A 17 7.58 -5.58 -3.39
CA ALA A 17 8.53 -6.68 -3.26
C ALA A 17 8.23 -7.54 -2.04
N VAL A 18 8.53 -8.82 -2.17
CA VAL A 18 8.73 -9.72 -1.04
C VAL A 18 10.22 -9.61 -0.68
N SER A 19 10.51 -9.11 0.51
CA SER A 19 11.88 -8.97 0.99
C SER A 19 12.46 -10.31 1.44
N ALA A 20 13.73 -10.56 1.15
CA ALA A 20 14.46 -11.73 1.62
C ALA A 20 15.60 -11.32 2.58
N PRO A 21 15.28 -10.95 3.85
CA PRO A 21 16.30 -10.55 4.82
C PRO A 21 17.41 -11.60 5.03
N GLU A 22 17.08 -12.88 4.90
CA GLU A 22 17.98 -14.03 4.96
C GLU A 22 19.03 -14.07 3.84
N SER A 23 18.79 -13.35 2.74
CA SER A 23 19.76 -13.22 1.63
C SER A 23 20.90 -12.25 1.96
N ARG A 24 20.90 -11.62 3.14
CA ARG A 24 22.00 -10.80 3.64
C ARG A 24 23.15 -11.68 4.12
N GLY A 25 24.20 -11.80 3.31
CA GLY A 25 25.45 -12.47 3.70
C GLY A 25 26.35 -11.62 4.61
N PRO A 26 27.43 -12.17 5.17
CA PRO A 26 28.38 -11.44 6.04
C PRO A 26 29.00 -10.19 5.40
N GLY A 27 29.07 -10.14 4.07
CA GLY A 27 29.53 -8.97 3.28
C GLY A 27 28.46 -7.90 3.04
N SER A 28 27.21 -8.11 3.45
CA SER A 28 26.11 -7.14 3.28
C SER A 28 26.18 -5.96 4.24
N ALA A 29 27.22 -5.85 5.07
CA ALA A 29 27.46 -4.69 5.93
C ALA A 29 27.59 -3.38 5.12
N LEU A 30 27.96 -3.49 3.84
CA LEU A 30 28.05 -2.37 2.90
C LEU A 30 26.73 -2.07 2.17
N ASP A 31 25.79 -3.02 2.13
CA ASP A 31 24.54 -2.87 1.39
C ASP A 31 23.36 -2.64 2.34
N ALA A 32 23.07 -1.37 2.59
CA ALA A 32 22.04 -0.94 3.54
C ALA A 32 20.60 -1.28 3.09
N ALA A 33 20.41 -1.70 1.83
CA ALA A 33 19.10 -2.04 1.29
C ALA A 33 18.61 -3.40 1.79
N LEU A 34 17.30 -3.51 2.05
CA LEU A 34 16.65 -4.80 2.24
C LEU A 34 16.37 -5.39 0.84
N PRO A 35 16.99 -6.52 0.46
CA PRO A 35 16.94 -7.03 -0.90
C PRO A 35 15.59 -7.65 -1.24
N VAL A 36 15.24 -7.66 -2.53
CA VAL A 36 14.11 -8.44 -3.05
C VAL A 36 14.45 -9.93 -3.05
N ALA A 37 13.46 -10.78 -2.83
CA ALA A 37 13.60 -12.23 -3.02
C ALA A 37 14.02 -12.53 -4.46
N ARG A 38 14.87 -13.55 -4.63
CA ARG A 38 15.40 -13.96 -5.93
C ARG A 38 15.19 -15.45 -6.14
N ASP A 39 15.02 -15.84 -7.40
CA ASP A 39 14.99 -17.25 -7.79
C ASP A 39 16.40 -17.89 -7.76
N HIS A 40 16.47 -19.17 -8.08
CA HIS A 40 17.73 -19.91 -8.13
C HIS A 40 18.71 -19.42 -9.22
N THR A 41 18.27 -18.54 -10.13
CA THR A 41 19.09 -17.90 -11.15
C THR A 41 19.52 -16.48 -10.77
N GLY A 42 19.11 -15.99 -9.59
CA GLY A 42 19.43 -14.66 -9.09
C GLY A 42 18.49 -13.55 -9.61
N ARG A 43 17.42 -13.89 -10.32
CA ARG A 43 16.44 -12.91 -10.82
C ARG A 43 15.45 -12.54 -9.72
N PRO A 44 15.00 -11.27 -9.63
CA PRO A 44 13.93 -10.89 -8.70
C PRO A 44 12.70 -11.77 -8.88
N ALA A 45 12.14 -12.26 -7.79
CA ALA A 45 11.00 -13.17 -7.79
C ALA A 45 10.03 -12.84 -6.67
N VAL A 46 8.73 -13.03 -6.92
CA VAL A 46 7.70 -13.04 -5.90
C VAL A 46 7.35 -14.48 -5.55
N PRO A 47 7.68 -14.98 -4.34
CA PRO A 47 7.37 -16.35 -3.95
C PRO A 47 5.88 -16.66 -4.06
N ALA A 48 5.54 -17.85 -4.59
CA ALA A 48 4.16 -18.29 -4.73
C ALA A 48 3.40 -18.33 -3.39
N THR A 49 4.11 -18.59 -2.28
CA THR A 49 3.57 -18.54 -0.91
C THR A 49 3.06 -17.17 -0.50
N SER A 50 3.67 -16.08 -1.01
CA SER A 50 3.20 -14.71 -0.74
C SER A 50 1.89 -14.41 -1.46
N LEU A 51 1.74 -14.94 -2.68
CA LEU A 51 0.47 -14.85 -3.43
C LEU A 51 -0.60 -15.75 -2.83
N ALA A 52 -0.23 -16.94 -2.32
CA ALA A 52 -1.12 -17.82 -1.58
C ALA A 52 -1.67 -17.15 -0.32
N GLY A 53 -0.79 -16.53 0.47
CA GLY A 53 -1.21 -15.74 1.64
C GLY A 53 -2.10 -14.57 1.24
N SER A 54 -1.78 -13.86 0.16
CA SER A 54 -2.60 -12.74 -0.32
C SER A 54 -3.98 -13.17 -0.82
N LEU A 55 -4.11 -14.31 -1.51
CA LEU A 55 -5.40 -14.82 -1.99
C LEU A 55 -6.22 -15.43 -0.85
N SER A 56 -5.58 -16.14 0.08
CA SER A 56 -6.22 -16.68 1.28
C SER A 56 -6.77 -15.56 2.18
N ALA A 57 -6.01 -14.48 2.38
CA ALA A 57 -6.49 -13.31 3.12
C ALA A 57 -7.67 -12.63 2.41
N HIS A 58 -7.67 -12.59 1.07
CA HIS A 58 -8.80 -12.09 0.28
C HIS A 58 -10.04 -12.96 0.48
N ALA A 59 -9.89 -14.28 0.44
CA ALA A 59 -10.99 -15.22 0.70
C ALA A 59 -11.56 -15.10 2.11
N ALA A 60 -10.70 -14.93 3.12
CA ALA A 60 -11.11 -14.72 4.51
C ALA A 60 -12.00 -13.47 4.65
N ALA A 61 -11.62 -12.38 3.98
CA ALA A 61 -12.34 -11.11 4.06
C ALA A 61 -13.65 -11.10 3.25
N HIS A 62 -13.71 -11.77 2.10
CA HIS A 62 -14.89 -11.72 1.20
C HIS A 62 -15.87 -12.86 1.39
N SER A 63 -15.41 -14.01 1.89
CA SER A 63 -16.20 -15.24 1.92
C SER A 63 -16.12 -15.97 3.26
N GLY A 64 -15.37 -15.42 4.23
CA GLY A 64 -15.27 -15.95 5.58
C GLY A 64 -14.36 -17.17 5.73
N PRO A 65 -14.22 -17.70 6.96
CA PRO A 65 -13.27 -18.76 7.29
C PRO A 65 -13.60 -20.10 6.61
N GLU A 66 -14.87 -20.41 6.37
CA GLU A 66 -15.29 -21.64 5.70
C GLU A 66 -14.79 -21.71 4.25
N ALA A 67 -14.85 -20.59 3.52
CA ALA A 67 -14.31 -20.52 2.16
C ALA A 67 -12.78 -20.69 2.14
N VAL A 68 -12.10 -20.19 3.17
CA VAL A 68 -10.64 -20.39 3.32
C VAL A 68 -10.33 -21.86 3.50
N LEU A 69 -11.04 -22.54 4.43
CA LEU A 69 -10.85 -23.97 4.66
C LEU A 69 -11.19 -24.80 3.42
N PHE A 70 -12.26 -24.42 2.70
CA PHE A 70 -12.75 -25.11 1.50
C PHE A 70 -11.77 -25.08 0.32
N LEU A 71 -11.04 -23.96 0.13
CA LEU A 71 -10.13 -23.76 -1.01
C LEU A 71 -8.65 -23.87 -0.65
N PHE A 72 -8.24 -23.36 0.50
CA PHE A 72 -6.85 -23.26 0.93
C PHE A 72 -6.48 -24.25 2.02
N GLY A 73 -7.44 -25.04 2.51
CA GLY A 73 -7.22 -25.95 3.63
C GLY A 73 -6.94 -25.18 4.92
N GLY A 74 -6.44 -25.90 5.93
CA GLY A 74 -6.17 -25.33 7.24
C GLY A 74 -6.36 -26.35 8.35
N THR A 75 -6.60 -25.87 9.57
CA THR A 75 -6.88 -26.71 10.72
C THR A 75 -8.31 -26.51 11.18
N ARG A 76 -9.05 -27.60 11.40
CA ARG A 76 -10.40 -27.61 11.96
C ARG A 76 -10.39 -28.34 13.31
N GLN A 77 -11.09 -27.79 14.30
CA GLN A 77 -11.36 -28.50 15.54
C GLN A 77 -12.59 -29.39 15.34
N GLU A 78 -12.47 -30.65 15.70
CA GLU A 78 -13.58 -31.58 15.81
C GLU A 78 -13.61 -32.21 17.20
N THR A 79 -14.76 -32.75 17.57
CA THR A 79 -14.91 -33.55 18.79
C THR A 79 -14.28 -34.92 18.57
N ASP A 80 -13.50 -35.40 19.54
CA ASP A 80 -12.95 -36.75 19.48
C ASP A 80 -14.11 -37.78 19.57
N PRO A 81 -14.24 -38.73 18.62
CA PRO A 81 -15.26 -39.77 18.64
C PRO A 81 -15.21 -40.62 19.91
N ASP A 82 -14.02 -40.78 20.50
CA ASP A 82 -13.78 -41.62 21.68
C ASP A 82 -13.87 -40.82 22.99
N ASP A 83 -13.70 -39.49 22.94
CA ASP A 83 -13.80 -38.60 24.11
C ASP A 83 -14.39 -37.21 23.74
N PRO A 84 -15.71 -36.99 23.94
CA PRO A 84 -16.34 -35.75 23.56
C PRO A 84 -15.88 -34.50 24.32
N THR A 85 -15.07 -34.65 25.38
CA THR A 85 -14.48 -33.53 26.12
C THR A 85 -13.15 -33.05 25.56
N ARG A 86 -12.55 -33.80 24.62
CA ARG A 86 -11.25 -33.48 24.04
C ARG A 86 -11.40 -32.99 22.59
N PRO A 87 -11.04 -31.73 22.30
CA PRO A 87 -11.00 -31.25 20.92
C PRO A 87 -9.80 -31.86 20.19
N ARG A 88 -10.05 -32.46 19.02
CA ARG A 88 -9.03 -32.95 18.09
C ARG A 88 -8.83 -31.93 16.96
N THR A 89 -7.58 -31.63 16.65
CA THR A 89 -7.22 -30.76 15.52
C THR A 89 -6.96 -31.60 14.28
N ILE A 90 -7.74 -31.39 13.22
CA ILE A 90 -7.58 -32.09 11.94
C ILE A 90 -6.98 -31.11 10.93
N ALA A 91 -5.92 -31.54 10.24
CA ALA A 91 -5.36 -30.81 9.11
C ALA A 91 -6.12 -31.16 7.83
N VAL A 92 -6.69 -30.14 7.18
CA VAL A 92 -7.35 -30.24 5.89
C VAL A 92 -6.37 -29.77 4.82
N ALA A 93 -6.08 -30.64 3.86
CA ALA A 93 -5.17 -30.31 2.76
C ALA A 93 -5.80 -29.28 1.82
N SER A 94 -4.98 -28.37 1.30
CA SER A 94 -5.45 -27.40 0.30
C SER A 94 -5.71 -28.09 -1.05
N PRO A 95 -6.92 -27.98 -1.63
CA PRO A 95 -7.16 -28.40 -3.01
C PRO A 95 -6.52 -27.44 -4.03
N VAL A 96 -6.26 -26.18 -3.67
CA VAL A 96 -5.59 -25.18 -4.52
C VAL A 96 -4.08 -25.19 -4.28
N ARG A 97 -3.32 -25.69 -5.25
CA ARG A 97 -1.85 -25.70 -5.21
C ARG A 97 -1.28 -24.53 -5.99
N PHE A 98 -0.37 -23.82 -5.33
CA PHE A 98 0.47 -22.80 -5.94
C PHE A 98 1.73 -23.48 -6.47
N LEU A 99 1.83 -23.66 -7.79
CA LEU A 99 2.91 -24.45 -8.39
C LEU A 99 4.21 -23.66 -8.54
N GLY A 100 4.11 -22.35 -8.72
CA GLY A 100 5.27 -21.48 -8.89
C GLY A 100 4.90 -20.13 -9.46
N THR A 101 5.92 -19.28 -9.57
CA THR A 101 5.80 -17.95 -10.14
C THR A 101 6.98 -17.64 -11.04
N HIS A 102 6.77 -16.76 -12.00
CA HIS A 102 7.84 -16.18 -12.81
C HIS A 102 7.63 -14.67 -12.89
N THR A 103 8.69 -13.91 -12.64
CA THR A 103 8.62 -12.45 -12.62
C THR A 103 9.39 -11.87 -13.80
N ARG A 104 8.74 -11.00 -14.56
CA ARG A 104 9.32 -10.25 -15.67
C ARG A 104 9.28 -8.77 -15.35
N LEU A 105 10.44 -8.11 -15.47
CA LEU A 105 10.53 -6.65 -15.37
C LEU A 105 10.07 -6.01 -16.68
N PRO A 106 9.44 -4.82 -16.63
CA PRO A 106 9.01 -4.12 -17.83
C PRO A 106 10.21 -3.60 -18.60
N ASP A 107 10.11 -3.55 -19.93
CA ASP A 107 11.21 -3.09 -20.80
C ASP A 107 11.58 -1.62 -20.52
N THR A 108 10.61 -0.82 -20.06
CA THR A 108 10.79 0.59 -19.66
C THR A 108 11.52 0.76 -18.33
N ALA A 109 11.53 -0.25 -17.46
CA ALA A 109 12.24 -0.25 -16.18
C ALA A 109 12.88 -1.62 -15.92
N PRO A 110 14.00 -1.94 -16.60
CA PRO A 110 14.61 -3.27 -16.60
C PRO A 110 15.40 -3.59 -15.30
N LYS A 111 15.30 -2.75 -14.27
CA LYS A 111 16.03 -2.87 -13.01
C LYS A 111 15.10 -2.67 -11.82
N THR A 112 15.49 -3.25 -10.69
CA THR A 112 14.84 -3.00 -9.41
C THR A 112 15.08 -1.58 -8.92
N VAL A 113 14.10 -1.03 -8.20
CA VAL A 113 14.12 0.33 -7.69
C VAL A 113 14.54 0.31 -6.23
N HIS A 114 15.43 1.23 -5.84
CA HIS A 114 15.83 1.39 -4.44
C HIS A 114 15.05 2.54 -3.82
N ARG A 115 14.33 2.26 -2.73
CA ARG A 115 13.57 3.26 -1.99
C ARG A 115 14.15 3.45 -0.60
N THR A 116 14.61 4.66 -0.34
CA THR A 116 15.13 5.08 0.97
C THR A 116 14.11 5.97 1.67
N ARG A 117 13.88 5.70 2.96
CA ARG A 117 13.05 6.53 3.83
C ARG A 117 13.75 6.80 5.16
N ASN A 118 13.40 7.92 5.77
CA ASN A 118 13.79 8.26 7.14
C ASN A 118 12.59 8.12 8.08
N ALA A 119 12.80 7.64 9.31
CA ALA A 119 11.82 7.90 10.36
C ALA A 119 11.97 9.33 10.86
N ILE A 120 10.85 10.00 11.06
CA ILE A 120 10.79 11.35 11.62
C ILE A 120 10.45 11.22 13.10
N ASP A 121 11.26 11.86 13.94
CA ASP A 121 10.94 12.17 15.31
C ASP A 121 9.83 13.22 15.32
N ARG A 122 8.64 12.79 15.73
CA ARG A 122 7.40 13.56 15.63
C ARG A 122 7.37 14.76 16.57
N HIS A 123 8.15 14.73 17.64
CA HIS A 123 8.24 15.86 18.59
C HIS A 123 9.23 16.92 18.09
N ARG A 124 10.39 16.48 17.59
CA ARG A 124 11.42 17.39 17.09
C ARG A 124 11.23 17.81 15.64
N ALA A 125 10.28 17.21 14.93
CA ALA A 125 10.12 17.34 13.47
C ALA A 125 11.44 17.12 12.71
N ALA A 126 12.30 16.22 13.22
CA ALA A 126 13.65 15.96 12.72
C ALA A 126 13.82 14.47 12.42
N VAL A 127 14.83 14.09 11.63
CA VAL A 127 15.13 12.67 11.38
C VAL A 127 15.53 11.99 12.69
N THR A 128 14.92 10.83 12.98
CA THR A 128 15.32 10.00 14.13
C THR A 128 16.72 9.43 13.86
N PRO A 129 17.66 9.52 14.83
CA PRO A 129 18.99 8.95 14.66
C PRO A 129 18.93 7.47 14.27
N HIS A 130 19.79 7.05 13.32
CA HIS A 130 19.89 5.67 12.82
C HIS A 130 18.63 5.09 12.16
N ALA A 131 17.67 5.93 11.77
CA ALA A 131 16.40 5.49 11.21
C ALA A 131 16.32 5.64 9.68
N LEU A 132 17.41 5.33 8.98
CA LEU A 132 17.47 5.25 7.51
C LEU A 132 17.11 3.83 7.08
N PHE A 133 16.05 3.68 6.30
CA PHE A 133 15.59 2.39 5.80
C PHE A 133 15.60 2.39 4.28
N THR A 134 16.43 1.56 3.67
CA THR A 134 16.46 1.36 2.22
C THR A 134 15.88 0.00 1.88
N ARG A 135 15.06 -0.08 0.81
CA ARG A 135 14.49 -1.32 0.29
C ARG A 135 14.66 -1.41 -1.21
N GLU A 136 14.98 -2.59 -1.71
CA GLU A 136 14.89 -2.94 -3.12
C GLU A 136 13.45 -3.36 -3.44
N LEU A 137 12.89 -2.86 -4.54
CA LEU A 137 11.51 -3.06 -4.97
C LEU A 137 11.45 -3.43 -6.47
N LEU A 138 10.47 -4.22 -6.86
CA LEU A 138 10.05 -4.34 -8.26
C LEU A 138 9.36 -3.04 -8.69
N PRO A 139 9.61 -2.54 -9.91
CA PRO A 139 8.92 -1.37 -10.44
C PRO A 139 7.46 -1.70 -10.78
N PRO A 140 6.58 -0.68 -10.83
CA PRO A 140 5.30 -0.76 -11.53
C PRO A 140 5.46 -1.29 -12.95
N GLY A 141 4.46 -1.99 -13.44
CA GLY A 141 4.48 -2.68 -14.73
C GLY A 141 5.19 -4.04 -14.71
N ALA A 142 5.86 -4.43 -13.62
CA ALA A 142 6.40 -5.77 -13.50
C ALA A 142 5.28 -6.83 -13.54
N GLU A 143 5.46 -7.84 -14.36
CA GLU A 143 4.52 -8.94 -14.56
C GLU A 143 4.95 -10.15 -13.72
N ILE A 144 3.98 -10.77 -13.05
CA ILE A 144 4.17 -11.96 -12.25
C ILE A 144 3.21 -13.00 -12.79
N THR A 145 3.74 -13.97 -13.53
CA THR A 145 2.97 -15.16 -13.92
C THR A 145 2.86 -16.08 -12.72
N LEU A 146 1.65 -16.50 -12.39
CA LEU A 146 1.32 -17.42 -11.31
C LEU A 146 0.60 -18.63 -11.90
N TRP A 147 1.13 -19.82 -11.61
CA TRP A 147 0.54 -21.09 -12.02
C TRP A 147 -0.13 -21.77 -10.82
N LEU A 148 -1.44 -22.02 -10.96
CA LEU A 148 -2.24 -22.72 -9.97
C LEU A 148 -2.73 -24.05 -10.52
N ARG A 149 -2.98 -24.98 -9.60
CA ARG A 149 -3.67 -26.24 -9.86
C ARG A 149 -4.76 -26.44 -8.83
N LEU A 150 -5.97 -26.74 -9.28
CA LEU A 150 -7.07 -27.17 -8.44
C LEU A 150 -7.27 -28.67 -8.63
N ASP A 151 -7.10 -29.41 -7.54
CA ASP A 151 -7.28 -30.85 -7.50
C ASP A 151 -8.72 -31.20 -7.09
N ALA A 152 -9.28 -32.24 -7.71
CA ALA A 152 -10.45 -32.93 -7.19
C ALA A 152 -10.08 -33.79 -5.97
N ASP A 153 -11.04 -34.04 -5.08
CA ASP A 153 -10.79 -34.90 -3.92
C ASP A 153 -10.47 -36.33 -4.41
N PRO A 154 -9.36 -36.93 -3.95
CA PRO A 154 -9.03 -38.28 -4.34
C PRO A 154 -10.08 -39.24 -3.77
N VAL A 155 -10.67 -40.07 -4.64
CA VAL A 155 -11.50 -41.20 -4.19
C VAL A 155 -10.56 -42.28 -3.65
N PRO A 156 -10.64 -42.64 -2.35
CA PRO A 156 -9.73 -43.62 -1.78
C PRO A 156 -9.77 -44.95 -2.54
N PRO A 157 -8.61 -45.60 -2.77
CA PRO A 157 -8.58 -46.86 -3.49
C PRO A 157 -9.37 -47.97 -2.78
N ALA A 158 -9.49 -47.88 -1.45
CA ALA A 158 -10.26 -48.76 -0.58
C ALA A 158 -11.79 -48.58 -0.66
N THR A 159 -12.30 -47.58 -1.38
CA THR A 159 -13.74 -47.40 -1.57
C THR A 159 -14.32 -48.60 -2.35
N PRO A 160 -15.41 -49.24 -1.85
CA PRO A 160 -16.02 -50.40 -2.50
C PRO A 160 -16.38 -50.15 -3.96
N ALA A 161 -16.23 -51.18 -4.81
CA ALA A 161 -16.52 -51.07 -6.26
C ALA A 161 -17.93 -50.56 -6.58
N ALA A 162 -18.93 -50.95 -5.78
CA ALA A 162 -20.31 -50.52 -5.94
C ALA A 162 -20.52 -49.02 -5.68
N GLU A 163 -19.73 -48.41 -4.78
CA GLU A 163 -19.87 -47.00 -4.39
C GLU A 163 -18.90 -46.07 -5.12
N ARG A 164 -17.98 -46.64 -5.90
CA ARG A 164 -16.93 -45.89 -6.60
C ARG A 164 -17.50 -44.91 -7.61
N VAL A 165 -18.52 -45.30 -8.37
CA VAL A 165 -19.14 -44.41 -9.38
C VAL A 165 -19.68 -43.16 -8.68
N ASP A 166 -20.52 -43.33 -7.66
CA ASP A 166 -21.10 -42.22 -6.90
C ASP A 166 -20.02 -41.37 -6.20
N ALA A 167 -18.95 -42.00 -5.69
CA ALA A 167 -17.85 -41.27 -5.07
C ALA A 167 -17.08 -40.39 -6.06
N HIS A 168 -16.88 -40.87 -7.30
CA HIS A 168 -16.27 -40.07 -8.37
C HIS A 168 -17.19 -38.93 -8.80
N GLU A 169 -18.50 -39.16 -8.90
CA GLU A 169 -19.47 -38.11 -9.21
C GLU A 169 -19.50 -37.02 -8.13
N ARG A 170 -19.49 -37.40 -6.84
CA ARG A 170 -19.41 -36.44 -5.72
C ARG A 170 -18.12 -35.62 -5.76
N SER A 171 -16.98 -36.27 -5.99
CA SER A 171 -15.69 -35.60 -6.12
C SER A 171 -15.67 -34.62 -7.31
N ALA A 172 -16.25 -35.02 -8.45
CA ALA A 172 -16.38 -34.15 -9.61
C ALA A 172 -17.26 -32.92 -9.34
N ARG A 173 -18.40 -33.08 -8.66
CA ARG A 173 -19.26 -31.95 -8.25
C ARG A 173 -18.54 -31.00 -7.29
N ALA A 174 -17.87 -31.53 -6.27
CA ALA A 174 -17.09 -30.72 -5.34
C ALA A 174 -15.94 -29.97 -6.05
N ALA A 175 -15.30 -30.59 -7.05
CA ALA A 175 -14.29 -29.93 -7.87
C ALA A 175 -14.88 -28.80 -8.73
N GLU A 176 -16.12 -28.92 -9.18
CA GLU A 176 -16.86 -27.84 -9.87
C GLU A 176 -17.16 -26.67 -8.95
N GLU A 177 -17.71 -26.96 -7.77
CA GLU A 177 -18.03 -25.95 -6.75
C GLU A 177 -16.77 -25.19 -6.32
N ARG A 178 -15.65 -25.89 -6.14
CA ARG A 178 -14.35 -25.25 -5.85
C ARG A 178 -13.85 -24.39 -7.00
N ALA A 179 -14.03 -24.84 -8.24
CA ALA A 179 -13.61 -24.06 -9.42
C ALA A 179 -14.41 -22.75 -9.49
N LEU A 180 -15.73 -22.82 -9.31
CA LEU A 180 -16.60 -21.65 -9.29
C LEU A 180 -16.25 -20.70 -8.15
N ALA A 181 -16.01 -21.23 -6.94
CA ALA A 181 -15.61 -20.43 -5.79
C ALA A 181 -14.24 -19.75 -6.00
N LEU A 182 -13.25 -20.47 -6.55
CA LEU A 182 -11.94 -19.92 -6.87
C LEU A 182 -12.05 -18.83 -7.95
N GLU A 183 -12.80 -19.07 -9.03
CA GLU A 183 -13.00 -18.09 -10.10
C GLU A 183 -13.72 -16.83 -9.60
N GLY A 184 -14.75 -16.97 -8.75
CA GLY A 184 -15.41 -15.84 -8.11
C GLY A 184 -14.47 -15.01 -7.21
N LEU A 185 -13.57 -15.68 -6.48
CA LEU A 185 -12.53 -14.99 -5.71
C LEU A 185 -11.52 -14.29 -6.61
N LEU A 186 -11.04 -14.95 -7.67
CA LEU A 186 -10.08 -14.37 -8.62
C LEU A 186 -10.65 -13.12 -9.30
N ALA A 187 -11.94 -13.10 -9.62
CA ALA A 187 -12.57 -11.94 -10.26
C ALA A 187 -12.52 -10.66 -9.39
N THR A 188 -12.67 -10.83 -8.08
CA THR A 188 -12.64 -9.74 -7.10
C THR A 188 -11.25 -9.50 -6.50
N TRP A 189 -10.29 -10.41 -6.75
CA TRP A 189 -8.98 -10.34 -6.14
C TRP A 189 -8.18 -9.14 -6.66
N ARG A 190 -7.68 -8.33 -5.72
CA ARG A 190 -6.74 -7.23 -5.97
C ARG A 190 -5.46 -7.50 -5.18
N PRO A 191 -4.51 -8.28 -5.75
CA PRO A 191 -3.34 -8.72 -5.01
C PRO A 191 -2.55 -7.55 -4.45
N VAL A 192 -2.05 -7.73 -3.23
CA VAL A 192 -1.10 -6.79 -2.62
C VAL A 192 0.08 -7.56 -2.08
N ILE A 193 1.24 -7.32 -2.68
CA ILE A 193 2.44 -8.13 -2.58
C ILE A 193 3.46 -7.47 -1.65
N GLY A 194 3.79 -8.17 -0.57
CA GLY A 194 4.85 -7.77 0.35
C GLY A 194 4.47 -6.73 1.40
N GLY A 195 5.50 -6.08 1.96
CA GLY A 195 5.37 -5.15 3.09
C GLY A 195 5.06 -3.70 2.68
N SER A 196 4.81 -2.84 3.68
CA SER A 196 4.55 -1.40 3.48
C SER A 196 3.28 -1.06 2.69
N ARG A 197 2.25 -1.91 2.79
CA ARG A 197 0.91 -1.70 2.19
C ARG A 197 0.32 -0.32 2.46
N GLY A 198 0.53 0.20 3.68
CA GLY A 198 0.05 1.52 4.11
C GLY A 198 0.71 2.71 3.39
N THR A 199 1.76 2.50 2.59
CA THR A 199 2.40 3.51 1.74
C THR A 199 2.22 3.19 0.26
N GLY A 200 1.15 2.45 -0.07
CA GLY A 200 0.74 2.18 -1.44
C GLY A 200 1.46 1.03 -2.14
N HIS A 201 2.46 0.41 -1.52
CA HIS A 201 3.29 -0.59 -2.18
C HIS A 201 2.59 -1.93 -2.45
N GLY A 202 3.07 -2.60 -3.49
CA GLY A 202 2.76 -3.99 -3.80
C GLY A 202 1.42 -4.22 -4.46
N ARG A 203 0.68 -3.17 -4.81
CA ARG A 203 -0.65 -3.32 -5.41
C ARG A 203 -0.50 -3.86 -6.82
N ALA A 204 -1.33 -4.83 -7.16
CA ALA A 204 -1.34 -5.50 -8.44
C ALA A 204 -2.78 -5.80 -8.88
N ARG A 205 -2.92 -6.08 -10.17
CA ARG A 205 -4.17 -6.54 -10.77
C ARG A 205 -3.91 -7.73 -11.69
N ILE A 206 -4.90 -8.59 -11.84
CA ILE A 206 -4.87 -9.63 -12.88
C ILE A 206 -5.06 -8.93 -14.22
N THR A 207 -4.16 -9.18 -15.17
CA THR A 207 -4.21 -8.60 -16.53
C THR A 207 -4.46 -9.66 -17.59
N ALA A 208 -4.13 -10.92 -17.31
CA ALA A 208 -4.52 -12.07 -18.13
C ALA A 208 -4.82 -13.27 -17.24
N ALA A 209 -5.75 -14.11 -17.68
CA ALA A 209 -6.09 -15.34 -17.00
C ALA A 209 -6.46 -16.42 -18.01
N ARG A 210 -5.80 -17.57 -17.91
CA ARG A 210 -6.06 -18.73 -18.76
C ARG A 210 -6.37 -19.95 -17.90
N ARG A 211 -7.22 -20.83 -18.41
CA ARG A 211 -7.62 -22.07 -17.75
C ARG A 211 -7.52 -23.25 -18.68
N ARG A 212 -6.95 -24.35 -18.19
CA ARG A 212 -7.02 -25.66 -18.84
C ARG A 212 -7.64 -26.68 -17.89
N THR A 213 -8.56 -27.48 -18.41
CA THR A 213 -9.10 -28.64 -17.69
C THR A 213 -8.51 -29.88 -18.33
N LEU A 214 -7.98 -30.78 -17.51
CA LEU A 214 -7.50 -32.09 -17.93
C LEU A 214 -8.37 -33.16 -17.29
N ASP A 215 -9.04 -33.98 -18.09
CA ASP A 215 -9.66 -35.20 -17.60
C ASP A 215 -8.72 -36.39 -17.81
N LEU A 216 -8.12 -36.87 -16.73
CA LEU A 216 -7.23 -38.03 -16.81
C LEU A 216 -7.96 -39.35 -17.15
N THR A 217 -9.28 -39.36 -17.34
CA THR A 217 -9.97 -40.50 -17.97
C THR A 217 -9.85 -40.50 -19.50
N ASP A 218 -9.56 -39.36 -20.12
CA ASP A 218 -9.28 -39.22 -21.54
C ASP A 218 -7.80 -39.58 -21.87
N PRO A 219 -7.53 -40.47 -22.86
CA PRO A 219 -6.17 -40.77 -23.28
C PRO A 219 -5.33 -39.57 -23.74
N ALA A 220 -5.91 -38.57 -24.39
CA ALA A 220 -5.14 -37.42 -24.88
C ALA A 220 -4.69 -36.52 -23.73
N ASP A 221 -5.59 -36.21 -22.79
CA ASP A 221 -5.27 -35.45 -21.58
C ASP A 221 -4.28 -36.17 -20.66
N ARG A 222 -4.40 -37.50 -20.51
CA ARG A 222 -3.36 -38.28 -19.81
C ARG A 222 -2.00 -38.18 -20.48
N ARG A 223 -1.96 -38.28 -21.80
CA ARG A 223 -0.71 -38.16 -22.56
C ARG A 223 -0.09 -36.78 -22.35
N HIS A 224 -0.90 -35.72 -22.41
CA HIS A 224 -0.45 -34.36 -22.12
C HIS A 224 0.13 -34.25 -20.71
N TRP A 225 -0.60 -34.73 -19.71
CA TRP A 225 -0.18 -34.75 -18.30
C TRP A 225 1.15 -35.47 -18.06
N LEU A 226 1.38 -36.60 -18.75
CA LEU A 226 2.60 -37.40 -18.57
C LEU A 226 3.80 -36.89 -19.36
N LEU A 227 3.59 -36.24 -20.51
CA LEU A 227 4.65 -35.81 -21.42
C LEU A 227 5.02 -34.32 -21.29
N LYS A 228 4.12 -33.49 -20.75
CA LYS A 228 4.36 -32.06 -20.54
C LYS A 228 4.63 -31.78 -19.06
N GLY A 229 5.51 -30.82 -18.80
CA GLY A 229 5.84 -30.37 -17.46
C GLY A 229 6.04 -28.86 -17.40
N GLY A 230 5.99 -28.30 -16.19
CA GLY A 230 6.14 -26.86 -15.98
C GLY A 230 5.10 -26.04 -16.77
N PRO A 231 5.49 -24.91 -17.37
CA PRO A 231 4.57 -24.05 -18.14
C PRO A 231 3.90 -24.75 -19.33
N ALA A 232 4.55 -25.74 -19.96
CA ALA A 232 3.98 -26.47 -21.09
C ALA A 232 2.74 -27.30 -20.73
N LEU A 233 2.48 -27.51 -19.43
CA LEU A 233 1.24 -28.12 -18.96
C LEU A 233 0.01 -27.24 -19.25
N TYR A 234 0.23 -25.93 -19.40
CA TYR A 234 -0.77 -24.90 -19.67
C TYR A 234 -0.91 -24.55 -21.16
N ASP A 235 -0.20 -25.26 -22.06
CA ASP A 235 -0.41 -25.15 -23.52
C ASP A 235 -1.92 -25.29 -23.81
N ASP A 236 -2.44 -24.68 -24.88
CA ASP A 236 -3.87 -24.65 -25.26
C ASP A 236 -4.88 -24.22 -24.16
N ALA A 237 -4.41 -23.62 -23.05
CA ALA A 237 -5.33 -23.07 -22.05
C ALA A 237 -6.23 -22.00 -22.66
N GLN A 238 -7.52 -22.11 -22.36
CA GLN A 238 -8.55 -21.18 -22.79
C GLN A 238 -8.39 -19.86 -22.06
N ASP A 239 -8.49 -18.75 -22.77
CA ASP A 239 -8.56 -17.42 -22.17
C ASP A 239 -9.89 -17.27 -21.41
N ILE A 240 -9.80 -16.96 -20.12
CA ILE A 240 -10.93 -16.68 -19.23
C ILE A 240 -10.89 -15.27 -18.66
N ALA A 241 -10.00 -14.40 -19.17
CA ALA A 241 -9.85 -13.03 -18.72
C ALA A 241 -11.17 -12.26 -18.81
N ALA A 242 -11.96 -12.43 -19.88
CA ALA A 242 -13.26 -11.77 -20.03
C ALA A 242 -14.31 -12.20 -18.97
N GLN A 243 -14.12 -13.34 -18.31
CA GLN A 243 -15.00 -13.85 -17.25
C GLN A 243 -14.55 -13.37 -15.86
N LEU A 244 -13.25 -13.16 -15.68
CA LEU A 244 -12.66 -12.78 -14.40
C LEU A 244 -12.41 -11.28 -14.26
N LEU A 245 -12.07 -10.60 -15.35
CA LEU A 245 -11.75 -9.18 -15.32
C LEU A 245 -13.03 -8.36 -15.53
N PRO A 246 -13.24 -7.29 -14.74
CA PRO A 246 -14.35 -6.38 -14.99
C PRO A 246 -14.26 -5.83 -16.42
N ARG A 247 -15.38 -5.83 -17.15
CA ARG A 247 -15.47 -5.23 -18.49
C ARG A 247 -15.04 -3.76 -18.39
N SER A 248 -14.05 -3.36 -19.18
CA SER A 248 -13.60 -1.98 -19.28
C SER A 248 -14.61 -1.06 -19.99
N ASP A 249 -15.67 -1.61 -20.56
CA ASP A 249 -16.52 -0.93 -21.53
C ASP A 249 -17.96 -0.85 -21.03
N ASP A 250 -18.22 0.13 -20.15
CA ASP A 250 -19.48 0.87 -20.20
C ASP A 250 -19.12 2.37 -20.19
N PRO A 251 -19.04 3.03 -21.37
CA PRO A 251 -18.83 4.46 -21.45
C PRO A 251 -20.11 5.16 -21.00
N GLY A 252 -20.34 5.17 -19.68
CA GLY A 252 -21.27 6.11 -19.06
C GLY A 252 -20.81 7.52 -19.41
N HIS A 253 -21.59 8.21 -20.22
CA HIS A 253 -21.32 9.56 -20.70
C HIS A 253 -20.96 10.53 -19.56
N SER A 254 -19.66 10.82 -19.44
CA SER A 254 -19.13 12.06 -18.87
C SER A 254 -17.86 12.37 -19.66
N SER A 255 -17.93 13.41 -20.47
CA SER A 255 -16.85 13.92 -21.32
C SER A 255 -15.85 14.77 -20.54
N ASP A 256 -15.71 14.54 -19.23
CA ASP A 256 -14.92 15.39 -18.34
C ASP A 256 -13.65 14.63 -17.89
N LEU A 257 -12.47 15.23 -18.15
CA LEU A 257 -11.17 14.63 -17.86
C LEU A 257 -10.99 14.29 -16.36
N ASP A 258 -11.57 15.08 -15.46
CA ASP A 258 -11.55 14.82 -14.01
C ASP A 258 -12.52 13.70 -13.57
N GLY A 259 -13.61 13.51 -14.32
CA GLY A 259 -14.53 12.38 -14.16
C GLY A 259 -13.89 11.06 -14.57
N GLN A 260 -13.02 11.09 -15.58
CA GLN A 260 -12.27 9.91 -16.05
C GLN A 260 -11.23 9.43 -15.04
N GLU A 261 -10.62 10.29 -14.23
CA GLU A 261 -9.62 9.87 -13.25
C GLU A 261 -10.24 9.29 -11.98
N ASN A 262 -11.34 9.88 -11.49
CA ASN A 262 -12.14 9.28 -10.41
C ASN A 262 -12.73 7.94 -10.87
N ALA A 263 -13.22 7.87 -12.11
CA ALA A 263 -13.67 6.62 -12.71
C ALA A 263 -12.52 5.62 -12.91
N LYS A 264 -11.29 6.04 -13.25
CA LYS A 264 -10.13 5.14 -13.41
C LYS A 264 -9.63 4.60 -12.06
N ALA A 265 -9.65 5.40 -10.99
CA ALA A 265 -9.34 4.93 -9.64
C ALA A 265 -10.43 3.96 -9.12
N GLN A 266 -11.71 4.26 -9.40
CA GLN A 266 -12.83 3.38 -9.09
C GLN A 266 -12.81 2.08 -9.94
N ASN A 267 -12.49 2.18 -11.24
CA ASN A 267 -12.37 1.06 -12.18
C ASN A 267 -11.12 0.20 -11.91
N ALA A 268 -10.04 0.80 -11.37
CA ALA A 268 -8.90 0.06 -10.83
C ALA A 268 -9.23 -0.66 -9.50
N GLY A 269 -10.44 -0.47 -8.95
CA GLY A 269 -10.90 -1.08 -7.71
C GLY A 269 -10.35 -0.42 -6.45
N TYR A 270 -9.95 0.86 -6.52
CA TYR A 270 -9.47 1.62 -5.36
C TYR A 270 -10.56 2.54 -4.82
N HIS A 271 -10.97 2.31 -3.56
CA HIS A 271 -11.88 3.22 -2.86
C HIS A 271 -11.10 4.44 -2.35
N LEU A 272 -11.27 5.59 -3.02
CA LEU A 272 -10.72 6.88 -2.57
C LEU A 272 -11.42 7.30 -1.27
N LEU A 273 -10.64 7.57 -0.22
CA LEU A 273 -11.14 7.90 1.12
C LEU A 273 -12.11 9.09 1.11
N LEU A 274 -11.83 10.10 0.29
CA LEU A 274 -12.61 11.32 0.16
C LEU A 274 -13.47 11.34 -1.12
N GLY A 275 -13.59 10.21 -1.80
CA GLY A 275 -14.30 10.10 -3.08
C GLY A 275 -13.63 10.81 -4.26
N ARG A 276 -12.45 11.42 -4.05
CA ARG A 276 -11.72 12.19 -5.07
C ARG A 276 -10.21 12.17 -4.90
N VAL A 277 -9.50 12.44 -5.98
CA VAL A 277 -8.07 12.82 -5.97
C VAL A 277 -7.94 14.30 -5.57
N LEU A 278 -6.86 14.64 -4.88
CA LEU A 278 -6.54 16.02 -4.49
C LEU A 278 -5.29 16.49 -5.24
N ALA A 279 -5.45 17.47 -6.11
CA ALA A 279 -4.34 18.06 -6.85
C ALA A 279 -3.72 19.22 -6.05
N PHE A 280 -2.38 19.29 -6.03
CA PHE A 280 -1.62 20.32 -5.35
C PHE A 280 -0.57 20.91 -6.28
N ASP A 281 -0.49 22.24 -6.30
CA ASP A 281 0.55 22.99 -6.98
C ASP A 281 1.70 23.27 -6.02
N VAL A 282 2.92 23.01 -6.50
CA VAL A 282 4.16 23.35 -5.79
C VAL A 282 4.39 24.85 -5.93
N VAL A 283 4.22 25.57 -4.83
CA VAL A 283 4.35 27.04 -4.78
C VAL A 283 5.80 27.45 -4.53
N ASP A 284 6.42 26.80 -3.55
CA ASP A 284 7.82 27.01 -3.18
C ASP A 284 8.66 25.79 -3.57
N ALA A 285 9.97 25.98 -3.69
CA ALA A 285 10.90 24.91 -4.02
C ALA A 285 10.68 23.66 -3.14
N LEU A 286 10.48 22.52 -3.78
CA LEU A 286 10.26 21.25 -3.13
C LEU A 286 11.50 20.37 -3.25
N HIS A 287 12.02 19.93 -2.09
CA HIS A 287 13.06 18.91 -2.03
C HIS A 287 12.61 17.75 -1.14
N ILE A 288 12.54 16.55 -1.72
CA ILE A 288 12.36 15.31 -0.97
C ILE A 288 13.60 14.46 -1.21
N GLY A 289 14.51 14.46 -0.24
CA GLY A 289 15.82 13.85 -0.40
C GLY A 289 15.83 12.32 -0.30
N THR A 290 16.74 11.69 -1.04
CA THR A 290 17.02 10.25 -0.95
C THR A 290 18.13 9.89 0.04
N GLY A 291 18.78 10.90 0.63
CA GLY A 291 20.01 10.75 1.41
C GLY A 291 21.27 10.49 0.56
N ARG A 292 21.15 10.54 -0.77
CA ARG A 292 22.27 10.41 -1.71
C ARG A 292 22.71 11.79 -2.22
N MET A 293 23.97 11.89 -2.62
CA MET A 293 24.56 13.05 -3.28
C MET A 293 25.02 12.67 -4.67
N SER A 294 24.94 13.60 -5.65
CA SER A 294 25.63 13.43 -6.92
C SER A 294 27.14 13.35 -6.67
N GLN A 295 27.84 12.48 -7.41
CA GLN A 295 29.31 12.42 -7.39
C GLN A 295 29.81 12.91 -8.75
N GLU A 296 29.98 14.22 -8.88
CA GLU A 296 30.48 14.85 -10.13
C GLU A 296 31.99 15.18 -10.04
N GLY A 297 32.73 14.52 -9.13
CA GLY A 297 34.19 14.55 -9.08
C GLY A 297 34.82 15.77 -8.37
N ARG A 298 34.02 16.75 -7.90
CA ARG A 298 34.47 17.86 -7.04
C ARG A 298 33.41 18.14 -5.95
N ARG A 299 33.82 18.18 -4.67
CA ARG A 299 32.92 18.40 -3.50
C ARG A 299 32.02 19.65 -3.62
N ALA A 300 32.42 20.66 -4.40
CA ALA A 300 31.67 21.90 -4.59
C ALA A 300 30.49 21.78 -5.57
N THR A 301 30.39 20.69 -6.34
CA THR A 301 29.31 20.44 -7.33
C THR A 301 28.38 19.31 -6.91
N ASP A 302 28.64 18.66 -5.78
CA ASP A 302 27.81 17.58 -5.28
C ASP A 302 26.47 18.14 -4.76
N ALA A 303 25.37 17.63 -5.30
CA ALA A 303 24.02 18.03 -4.96
C ALA A 303 23.28 16.88 -4.28
N ALA A 304 22.56 17.18 -3.20
CA ALA A 304 21.63 16.25 -2.60
C ALA A 304 20.51 15.93 -3.59
N LEU A 305 20.39 14.64 -3.93
CA LEU A 305 19.50 14.16 -4.98
C LEU A 305 18.06 14.03 -4.48
N LEU A 306 17.13 14.46 -5.32
CA LEU A 306 15.70 14.32 -5.05
C LEU A 306 15.19 12.89 -5.31
N HIS A 307 14.09 12.58 -4.64
CA HIS A 307 13.40 11.31 -4.79
C HIS A 307 12.76 11.23 -6.18
N ARG A 308 13.03 10.12 -6.86
CA ARG A 308 12.51 9.82 -8.18
C ARG A 308 11.75 8.50 -8.17
N ASP A 309 10.73 8.42 -9.02
CA ASP A 309 9.99 7.19 -9.25
C ASP A 309 10.74 6.23 -10.18
N HIS A 310 10.09 5.13 -10.55
CA HIS A 310 10.63 4.11 -11.45
C HIS A 310 10.87 4.59 -12.89
N GLN A 311 10.28 5.71 -13.29
CA GLN A 311 10.45 6.35 -14.60
C GLN A 311 11.45 7.53 -14.52
N ASP A 312 12.22 7.62 -13.42
CA ASP A 312 13.17 8.69 -13.13
C ASP A 312 12.53 10.09 -12.99
N ARG A 313 11.21 10.15 -12.75
CA ARG A 313 10.49 11.42 -12.54
C ARG A 313 10.57 11.83 -11.07
N PRO A 314 10.77 13.12 -10.76
CA PRO A 314 10.70 13.59 -9.37
C PRO A 314 9.33 13.24 -8.78
N ALA A 315 9.27 12.80 -7.52
CA ALA A 315 8.02 12.33 -6.92
C ALA A 315 7.93 12.57 -5.41
N ILE A 316 6.70 12.77 -4.93
CA ILE A 316 6.35 12.75 -3.51
C ILE A 316 6.01 11.32 -3.11
N PRO A 317 6.81 10.67 -2.26
CA PRO A 317 6.54 9.33 -1.82
C PRO A 317 5.30 9.29 -0.90
N GLY A 318 4.46 8.27 -1.02
CA GLY A 318 3.32 8.00 -0.14
C GLY A 318 3.70 7.95 1.34
N SER A 319 4.94 7.57 1.67
CA SER A 319 5.46 7.68 3.04
C SER A 319 5.66 9.10 3.54
N ALA A 320 5.99 10.07 2.66
CA ALA A 320 6.09 11.48 3.02
C ALA A 320 4.69 12.07 3.26
N TRP A 321 3.73 11.81 2.37
CA TRP A 321 2.33 12.16 2.59
C TRP A 321 1.80 11.63 3.91
N LYS A 322 1.97 10.31 4.12
CA LYS A 322 1.53 9.62 5.32
C LYS A 322 2.19 10.18 6.58
N GLY A 323 3.49 10.43 6.56
CA GLY A 323 4.24 10.94 7.70
C GLY A 323 3.78 12.34 8.10
N LEU A 324 3.65 13.24 7.13
CA LEU A 324 3.20 14.61 7.33
C LEU A 324 1.78 14.65 7.90
N LEU A 325 0.84 14.00 7.21
CA LEU A 325 -0.57 14.02 7.58
C LEU A 325 -0.80 13.31 8.91
N ARG A 326 -0.11 12.19 9.18
CA ARG A 326 -0.15 11.55 10.49
C ARG A 326 0.29 12.51 11.59
N SER A 327 1.45 13.16 11.42
CA SER A 327 2.00 14.07 12.42
C SER A 327 1.06 15.24 12.67
N ARG A 328 0.44 15.79 11.63
CA ARG A 328 -0.51 16.89 11.77
C ARG A 328 -1.81 16.45 12.43
N CYS A 329 -2.34 15.28 12.09
CA CYS A 329 -3.51 14.72 12.75
C CYS A 329 -3.25 14.45 14.24
N GLU A 330 -2.05 13.93 14.60
CA GLU A 330 -1.63 13.75 15.99
C GLU A 330 -1.63 15.10 16.74
N PHE A 331 -1.03 16.15 16.14
CA PHE A 331 -1.01 17.49 16.72
C PHE A 331 -2.42 18.07 16.95
N ILE A 332 -3.30 17.96 15.96
CA ILE A 332 -4.68 18.48 16.07
C ILE A 332 -5.43 17.72 17.17
N LEU A 333 -5.36 16.38 17.21
CA LEU A 333 -6.02 15.60 18.25
C LEU A 333 -5.50 15.93 19.66
N HIS A 334 -4.18 16.07 19.83
CA HIS A 334 -3.60 16.48 21.10
C HIS A 334 -4.08 17.89 21.52
N SER A 335 -4.20 18.81 20.57
CA SER A 335 -4.73 20.16 20.82
C SER A 335 -6.20 20.15 21.24
N LEU A 336 -6.95 19.11 20.84
CA LEU A 336 -8.35 18.89 21.21
C LEU A 336 -8.50 18.08 22.52
N GLY A 337 -7.41 17.77 23.22
CA GLY A 337 -7.43 16.94 24.43
C GLY A 337 -7.79 15.47 24.16
N GLN A 338 -7.76 15.03 22.90
CA GLN A 338 -8.12 13.66 22.51
C GLN A 338 -6.92 12.73 22.58
N ASN A 339 -7.15 11.48 22.96
CA ASN A 339 -6.12 10.44 22.99
C ASN A 339 -5.59 10.13 21.57
N ALA A 340 -4.41 10.66 21.27
CA ALA A 340 -3.62 10.33 20.09
C ALA A 340 -2.39 9.49 20.44
N CYS A 341 -1.72 8.94 19.42
CA CYS A 341 -0.52 8.14 19.62
C CYS A 341 0.64 9.02 20.11
N SER A 342 0.94 9.01 21.40
CA SER A 342 2.17 9.62 21.92
C SER A 342 3.40 8.75 21.57
N PRO A 343 4.48 9.31 21.03
CA PRO A 343 5.72 8.56 20.81
C PRO A 343 6.36 8.15 22.15
N PRO A 344 7.13 7.04 22.20
CA PRO A 344 7.68 6.46 23.45
C PRO A 344 8.67 7.35 24.23
N HIS A 345 8.99 8.56 23.74
CA HIS A 345 9.95 9.48 24.35
C HIS A 345 9.33 10.70 25.04
N THR A 346 8.02 10.78 25.23
CA THR A 346 7.43 11.83 26.06
C THR A 346 7.81 11.62 27.52
N GLN A 347 8.91 12.23 27.96
CA GLN A 347 8.99 12.80 29.30
C GLN A 347 8.07 14.02 29.26
N THR A 348 6.81 13.86 29.63
CA THR A 348 6.01 15.01 30.06
C THR A 348 6.51 15.37 31.45
N PRO A 349 6.97 16.61 31.72
CA PRO A 349 6.89 17.15 33.05
C PRO A 349 5.40 17.27 33.36
N ASP A 350 4.98 16.49 34.33
CA ASP A 350 3.71 16.47 35.02
C ASP A 350 3.14 17.90 35.18
N THR A 351 2.19 18.27 34.31
CA THR A 351 1.34 19.43 34.52
C THR A 351 -0.06 18.94 34.87
N HIS A 352 -0.23 18.53 36.12
CA HIS A 352 -1.11 19.14 37.13
C HIS A 352 -1.10 18.26 38.38
N GLY A 353 -0.80 18.90 39.51
CA GLY A 353 -0.36 18.24 40.74
C GLY A 353 -1.43 17.39 41.41
N THR A 354 -1.02 16.20 41.85
CA THR A 354 -0.98 15.73 43.24
C THR A 354 -0.58 14.26 43.16
N GLY A 355 0.69 13.95 43.39
CA GLY A 355 1.17 12.58 43.27
C GLY A 355 2.60 12.46 43.74
N VAL A 356 2.74 12.10 45.00
CA VAL A 356 3.98 11.73 45.69
C VAL A 356 4.84 10.84 44.77
N LYS A 357 6.11 11.21 44.57
CA LYS A 357 7.11 10.30 44.04
C LYS A 357 7.30 9.18 45.08
N GLN A 358 6.74 8.01 44.82
CA GLN A 358 7.18 6.80 45.51
C GLN A 358 8.38 6.25 44.74
N ASP A 359 9.54 6.35 45.38
CA ASP A 359 10.78 5.73 44.94
C ASP A 359 10.58 4.21 44.93
N GLY A 360 10.74 3.53 43.78
CA GLY A 360 10.95 2.08 43.78
C GLY A 360 10.36 1.22 42.67
N GLU A 361 9.54 1.72 41.74
CA GLU A 361 9.00 0.88 40.66
C GLU A 361 9.51 1.30 39.28
N GLN A 362 10.17 0.37 38.60
CA GLN A 362 10.45 0.43 37.17
C GLN A 362 9.13 0.32 36.40
N GLY A 363 8.33 1.40 36.41
CA GLY A 363 7.06 1.46 35.70
C GLY A 363 7.30 1.43 34.19
N GLU A 364 6.94 0.33 33.55
CA GLU A 364 6.82 0.23 32.09
C GLU A 364 5.96 1.39 31.57
N LYS A 365 6.53 2.24 30.72
CA LYS A 365 5.77 3.32 30.07
C LYS A 365 4.62 2.71 29.26
N PRO A 366 3.40 3.25 29.33
CA PRO A 366 2.27 2.75 28.54
C PRO A 366 2.53 3.02 27.04
N GLN A 367 3.10 2.04 26.35
CA GLN A 367 3.26 2.10 24.91
C GLN A 367 1.89 1.89 24.25
N CYS A 368 1.49 2.79 23.35
CA CYS A 368 0.26 2.62 22.60
C CYS A 368 0.27 1.29 21.84
N GLN A 369 -0.56 0.33 22.24
CA GLN A 369 -0.66 -1.02 21.68
C GLN A 369 -1.39 -1.07 20.32
N GLY A 370 -1.40 0.04 19.57
CA GLY A 370 -2.02 0.11 18.25
C GLY A 370 -3.53 0.35 18.23
N THR A 371 -4.17 0.48 19.40
CA THR A 371 -5.63 0.58 19.52
C THR A 371 -6.19 2.00 19.40
N CYS A 372 -5.34 3.05 19.39
CA CYS A 372 -5.82 4.43 19.25
C CYS A 372 -6.27 4.74 17.81
N ARG A 373 -7.07 5.82 17.64
CA ARG A 373 -7.63 6.24 16.34
C ARG A 373 -6.56 6.44 15.27
N ILE A 374 -5.44 7.08 15.64
CA ILE A 374 -4.30 7.29 14.75
C ILE A 374 -3.63 5.98 14.35
N CYS A 375 -3.43 5.03 15.27
CA CYS A 375 -2.81 3.75 14.95
C CYS A 375 -3.72 2.87 14.08
N ARG A 376 -5.04 2.89 14.29
CA ARG A 376 -5.98 2.20 13.38
C ARG A 376 -5.98 2.80 11.98
N ALA A 377 -5.86 4.13 11.87
CA ALA A 377 -5.83 4.84 10.60
C ALA A 377 -4.48 4.72 9.88
N PHE A 378 -3.40 5.12 10.52
CA PHE A 378 -2.08 5.24 9.92
C PHE A 378 -1.17 4.03 10.18
N GLY A 379 -1.52 3.14 11.11
CA GLY A 379 -0.74 1.96 11.48
C GLY A 379 0.28 2.21 12.58
N HIS A 380 0.94 1.15 13.03
CA HIS A 380 2.03 1.18 14.02
C HIS A 380 3.03 0.05 13.72
N THR A 381 4.07 -0.09 14.54
CA THR A 381 5.14 -1.09 14.33
C THR A 381 4.63 -2.53 14.29
N GLY A 382 3.54 -2.84 14.99
CA GLY A 382 2.96 -4.19 15.08
C GLY A 382 1.71 -4.42 14.21
N GLY A 383 1.24 -3.42 13.46
CA GLY A 383 -0.05 -3.53 12.78
C GLY A 383 -0.24 -2.52 11.66
N ARG A 384 -0.93 -2.96 10.59
CA ARG A 384 -1.26 -2.11 9.45
C ARG A 384 -2.36 -1.11 9.83
N GLY A 385 -2.26 0.10 9.27
CA GLY A 385 -3.34 1.07 9.29
C GLY A 385 -4.28 0.90 8.11
N ARG A 386 -5.51 1.39 8.27
CA ARG A 386 -6.57 1.44 7.26
C ARG A 386 -6.27 2.37 6.08
N LEU A 387 -5.59 3.49 6.33
CA LEU A 387 -5.30 4.50 5.31
C LEU A 387 -4.02 4.16 4.54
N VAL A 388 -4.16 4.22 3.22
CA VAL A 388 -3.09 3.99 2.25
C VAL A 388 -2.83 5.25 1.45
N PHE A 389 -1.57 5.68 1.40
CA PHE A 389 -1.13 6.86 0.66
C PHE A 389 -0.29 6.40 -0.52
N LEU A 390 -0.70 6.76 -1.73
CA LEU A 390 0.05 6.44 -2.95
C LEU A 390 1.15 7.47 -3.20
N ASP A 391 2.10 7.10 -4.06
CA ASP A 391 3.15 8.00 -4.53
C ASP A 391 2.58 8.97 -5.57
N SER A 392 3.06 10.20 -5.56
CA SER A 392 2.62 11.28 -6.46
C SER A 392 3.80 11.73 -7.32
N PRO A 393 3.84 11.35 -8.62
CA PRO A 393 4.78 11.97 -9.56
C PRO A 393 4.60 13.48 -9.59
N LEU A 394 5.70 14.21 -9.73
CA LEU A 394 5.71 15.66 -9.92
C LEU A 394 5.74 15.93 -11.42
N LEU A 395 4.61 16.39 -11.94
CA LEU A 395 4.42 16.71 -13.36
C LEU A 395 4.64 18.21 -13.58
N ALA A 396 5.06 18.59 -14.79
CA ALA A 396 5.15 19.99 -15.17
C ALA A 396 3.78 20.68 -15.00
N HIS A 397 3.78 21.91 -14.49
CA HIS A 397 2.57 22.66 -14.14
C HIS A 397 1.58 22.77 -15.32
N ASP A 398 2.10 22.93 -16.54
CA ASP A 398 1.31 23.13 -17.77
C ASP A 398 1.07 21.82 -18.54
N ALA A 399 1.48 20.67 -18.00
CA ALA A 399 1.25 19.40 -18.68
C ALA A 399 -0.24 19.04 -18.60
N PRO A 400 -0.89 18.68 -19.71
CA PRO A 400 -2.24 18.13 -19.65
C PRO A 400 -2.22 16.87 -18.78
N HIS A 401 -3.14 16.81 -17.83
CA HIS A 401 -3.34 15.68 -16.93
C HIS A 401 -3.67 14.43 -17.74
N LEU A 402 -2.67 13.57 -17.96
CA LEU A 402 -2.80 12.32 -18.73
C LEU A 402 -2.73 11.08 -17.82
N GLY A 403 -2.93 11.27 -16.51
CA GLY A 403 -2.88 10.22 -15.49
C GLY A 403 -1.46 9.88 -14.98
N PRO A 404 -1.31 8.82 -14.16
CA PRO A 404 -0.06 8.51 -13.45
C PRO A 404 1.14 8.19 -14.36
N ASP A 405 0.87 7.83 -15.62
CA ASP A 405 1.86 7.48 -16.64
C ASP A 405 1.99 8.54 -17.75
N GLY A 406 1.20 9.61 -17.68
CA GLY A 406 1.13 10.65 -18.70
C GLY A 406 1.48 12.02 -18.13
N GLY A 407 2.27 12.79 -18.87
CA GLY A 407 2.68 14.15 -18.50
C GLY A 407 4.19 14.31 -18.49
N ALA A 408 4.65 15.50 -18.89
CA ALA A 408 6.06 15.82 -18.87
C ALA A 408 6.55 15.91 -17.41
N PRO A 409 7.69 15.29 -17.05
CA PRO A 409 8.23 15.39 -15.70
C PRO A 409 8.54 16.85 -15.35
N ALA A 410 8.33 17.20 -14.08
CA ALA A 410 8.67 18.53 -13.60
C ALA A 410 10.17 18.84 -13.78
N ARG A 411 10.46 20.09 -14.11
CA ARG A 411 11.84 20.55 -14.29
C ARG A 411 12.55 20.56 -12.94
N VAL A 412 13.68 19.84 -12.89
CA VAL A 412 14.58 19.83 -11.74
C VAL A 412 15.60 20.96 -11.88
N THR A 413 15.76 21.77 -10.84
CA THR A 413 16.79 22.81 -10.74
C THR A 413 17.71 22.53 -9.55
N ARG A 414 18.89 23.15 -9.52
CA ARG A 414 19.83 23.05 -8.38
C ARG A 414 19.80 24.36 -7.60
N ARG A 415 19.54 24.29 -6.29
CA ARG A 415 19.62 25.45 -5.38
C ARG A 415 20.80 25.32 -4.44
N ASN A 416 21.69 26.30 -4.52
CA ASN A 416 22.86 26.42 -3.65
C ASN A 416 22.47 27.09 -2.34
N HIS A 417 23.05 26.61 -1.25
CA HIS A 417 22.93 27.20 0.07
C HIS A 417 24.31 27.39 0.65
N ILE A 418 24.48 28.49 1.37
CA ILE A 418 25.68 28.80 2.12
C ILE A 418 25.34 28.82 3.61
N ALA A 419 26.31 28.48 4.46
CA ALA A 419 26.27 28.90 5.84
C ALA A 419 27.08 30.18 6.00
N LEU A 420 26.53 31.14 6.75
CA LEU A 420 27.23 32.35 7.14
C LEU A 420 27.85 32.14 8.53
N ASP A 421 29.09 32.57 8.67
CA ASP A 421 29.71 32.74 9.98
C ASP A 421 29.11 33.99 10.64
N ARG A 422 28.55 33.81 11.83
CA ARG A 422 27.86 34.88 12.58
C ARG A 422 28.80 35.95 13.10
N VAL A 423 30.09 35.68 13.20
CA VAL A 423 31.10 36.63 13.66
C VAL A 423 31.63 37.47 12.50
N THR A 424 31.99 36.83 11.39
CA THR A 424 32.60 37.51 10.25
C THR A 424 31.58 38.02 9.23
N ALA A 425 30.32 37.58 9.32
CA ALA A 425 29.28 37.74 8.30
C ALA A 425 29.68 37.22 6.90
N GLY A 426 30.82 36.51 6.81
CA GLY A 426 31.32 35.89 5.59
C GLY A 426 30.77 34.48 5.40
N VAL A 427 31.01 33.92 4.21
CA VAL A 427 30.69 32.52 3.92
C VAL A 427 31.59 31.63 4.78
N ALA A 428 30.98 30.73 5.56
CA ALA A 428 31.72 29.73 6.32
C ALA A 428 32.44 28.78 5.35
N ALA A 429 33.75 28.62 5.54
CA ALA A 429 34.58 27.82 4.67
C ALA A 429 34.10 26.36 4.61
N GLY A 430 33.92 25.84 3.39
CA GLY A 430 33.52 24.44 3.16
C GLY A 430 32.03 24.14 3.41
N VAL A 431 31.18 25.15 3.60
CA VAL A 431 29.74 24.97 3.89
C VAL A 431 28.86 25.47 2.75
N LEU A 432 29.26 25.18 1.51
CA LEU A 432 28.38 25.23 0.34
C LEU A 432 27.69 23.88 0.22
N TYR A 433 26.37 23.87 0.17
CA TYR A 433 25.59 22.66 -0.03
C TYR A 433 24.48 22.92 -1.05
N THR A 434 24.31 21.99 -1.96
CA THR A 434 23.41 22.13 -3.10
C THR A 434 22.31 21.08 -3.02
N TYR A 435 21.07 21.45 -3.32
CA TYR A 435 19.96 20.50 -3.44
C TYR A 435 19.42 20.53 -4.87
N GLU A 436 19.07 19.37 -5.39
CA GLU A 436 18.10 19.30 -6.48
C GLU A 436 16.71 19.64 -5.95
N VAL A 437 15.98 20.51 -6.64
CA VAL A 437 14.67 20.98 -6.22
C VAL A 437 13.72 21.01 -7.41
N VAL A 438 12.42 20.98 -7.13
CA VAL A 438 11.36 21.27 -8.09
C VAL A 438 10.70 22.57 -7.69
N GLU A 439 10.69 23.57 -8.57
CA GLU A 439 10.18 24.92 -8.26
C GLU A 439 8.74 25.14 -8.72
N GLN A 440 8.29 24.42 -9.75
CA GLN A 440 6.94 24.49 -10.28
C GLN A 440 6.53 23.09 -10.77
N ALA A 441 5.48 22.55 -10.15
CA ALA A 441 4.97 21.23 -10.50
C ALA A 441 3.56 21.03 -9.95
N ARG A 442 2.89 20.02 -10.49
CA ARG A 442 1.62 19.49 -9.98
C ARG A 442 1.84 18.12 -9.36
N ALA A 443 1.20 17.88 -8.23
CA ALA A 443 1.21 16.60 -7.52
C ALA A 443 -0.21 16.16 -7.16
N GLU A 444 -0.54 14.90 -7.41
CA GLU A 444 -1.83 14.33 -7.05
C GLU A 444 -1.75 13.44 -5.81
N LEU A 445 -2.39 13.86 -4.73
CA LEU A 445 -2.55 13.06 -3.53
C LEU A 445 -3.73 12.10 -3.66
N ARG A 446 -3.44 10.80 -3.61
CA ARG A 446 -4.44 9.72 -3.58
C ARG A 446 -4.40 9.01 -2.23
N ILE A 447 -5.48 9.15 -1.46
CA ILE A 447 -5.67 8.48 -0.17
C ILE A 447 -6.74 7.41 -0.36
N LEU A 448 -6.38 6.15 -0.10
CA LEU A 448 -7.30 5.03 -0.21
C LEU A 448 -7.79 4.59 1.17
N ASP A 449 -9.02 4.12 1.20
CA ASP A 449 -9.58 3.35 2.31
C ASP A 449 -9.35 1.85 2.09
N ASP A 450 -8.53 1.20 2.93
CA ASP A 450 -8.20 -0.23 2.88
C ASP A 450 -8.45 -0.88 4.26
N PRO A 451 -9.73 -1.05 4.65
CA PRO A 451 -10.05 -1.68 5.93
C PRO A 451 -9.59 -3.14 5.98
N PRO A 452 -9.32 -3.70 7.19
CA PRO A 452 -8.91 -5.09 7.33
C PRO A 452 -9.87 -6.12 6.72
N ASP A 453 -11.17 -5.87 6.88
CA ASP A 453 -12.28 -6.65 6.36
C ASP A 453 -13.22 -5.72 5.58
N PRO A 454 -13.08 -5.58 4.25
CA PRO A 454 -13.91 -4.68 3.46
C PRO A 454 -15.40 -5.05 3.46
N ALA A 455 -15.76 -6.32 3.70
CA ALA A 455 -17.15 -6.76 3.67
C ALA A 455 -17.93 -6.33 4.92
N HIS A 456 -17.26 -6.22 6.07
CA HIS A 456 -17.91 -5.90 7.35
C HIS A 456 -17.36 -4.66 8.06
N ALA A 457 -16.39 -3.96 7.47
CA ALA A 457 -15.79 -2.81 8.12
C ALA A 457 -16.77 -1.64 8.22
N PRO A 458 -16.89 -1.01 9.41
CA PRO A 458 -17.63 0.23 9.53
C PRO A 458 -16.98 1.35 8.70
N PRO A 459 -17.70 2.44 8.39
CA PRO A 459 -17.09 3.62 7.78
C PRO A 459 -15.91 4.17 8.62
N PRO A 460 -14.99 4.94 8.02
CA PRO A 460 -13.91 5.56 8.78
C PRO A 460 -14.45 6.45 9.90
N ASP A 461 -13.73 6.51 11.03
CA ASP A 461 -14.07 7.36 12.17
C ASP A 461 -14.25 8.82 11.74
N GLU A 462 -15.44 9.39 11.96
CA GLU A 462 -15.78 10.75 11.53
C GLU A 462 -14.84 11.80 12.13
N LEU A 463 -14.45 11.64 13.40
CA LEU A 463 -13.52 12.57 14.04
C LEU A 463 -12.15 12.55 13.36
N LEU A 464 -11.68 11.35 12.99
CA LEU A 464 -10.44 11.19 12.25
C LEU A 464 -10.54 11.83 10.86
N LEU A 465 -11.67 11.66 10.17
CA LEU A 465 -11.89 12.29 8.86
C LEU A 465 -11.89 13.82 8.97
N ASP A 466 -12.53 14.38 9.99
CA ASP A 466 -12.52 15.82 10.24
C ASP A 466 -11.12 16.35 10.54
N VAL A 467 -10.37 15.65 11.40
CA VAL A 467 -8.98 16.01 11.69
C VAL A 467 -8.10 15.90 10.44
N LEU A 468 -8.31 14.89 9.59
CA LEU A 468 -7.59 14.74 8.33
C LEU A 468 -7.93 15.88 7.35
N ARG A 469 -9.20 16.28 7.24
CA ARG A 469 -9.62 17.43 6.42
C ARG A 469 -8.96 18.72 6.89
N LEU A 470 -8.83 18.93 8.20
CA LEU A 470 -8.09 20.06 8.75
C LEU A 470 -6.60 19.99 8.44
N ALA A 471 -5.98 18.83 8.56
CA ALA A 471 -4.57 18.65 8.19
C ALA A 471 -4.31 18.92 6.71
N LEU A 472 -5.23 18.50 5.82
CA LEU A 472 -5.16 18.77 4.39
C LEU A 472 -5.40 20.26 4.07
N HIS A 473 -6.29 20.91 4.81
CA HIS A 473 -6.49 22.35 4.69
C HIS A 473 -5.25 23.13 5.16
N ASP A 474 -4.63 22.74 6.28
CA ASP A 474 -3.38 23.34 6.75
C ASP A 474 -2.26 23.20 5.72
N LEU A 475 -2.22 22.08 4.99
CA LEU A 475 -1.32 21.91 3.85
C LEU A 475 -1.65 22.91 2.73
N HIS A 476 -2.91 22.98 2.29
CA HIS A 476 -3.35 23.89 1.23
C HIS A 476 -3.10 25.37 1.55
N THR A 477 -3.26 25.79 2.81
CA THR A 477 -2.99 27.18 3.21
C THR A 477 -1.52 27.45 3.51
N GLY A 478 -0.62 26.49 3.30
CA GLY A 478 0.81 26.62 3.62
C GLY A 478 1.14 26.70 5.11
N ALA A 479 0.21 26.33 6.00
CA ALA A 479 0.46 26.28 7.44
C ALA A 479 1.41 25.13 7.83
N ILE A 480 1.49 24.11 6.97
CA ILE A 480 2.50 23.06 7.01
C ILE A 480 3.13 22.89 5.63
N GLY A 481 4.42 22.58 5.58
CA GLY A 481 5.14 22.22 4.35
C GLY A 481 5.52 20.75 4.30
N ILE A 482 5.85 20.25 3.11
CA ILE A 482 6.31 18.88 2.87
C ILE A 482 7.77 18.82 2.41
N GLY A 483 8.51 17.80 2.87
CA GLY A 483 9.89 17.59 2.47
C GLY A 483 10.90 18.31 3.37
N HIS A 484 12.06 18.64 2.80
CA HIS A 484 13.18 19.26 3.52
C HIS A 484 13.07 20.80 3.53
N ALA A 485 13.71 21.42 4.53
CA ALA A 485 13.86 22.87 4.64
C ALA A 485 12.54 23.66 4.69
N THR A 486 11.46 23.07 5.21
CA THR A 486 10.15 23.74 5.31
C THR A 486 10.17 25.03 6.12
N THR A 487 11.08 25.14 7.10
CA THR A 487 11.32 26.36 7.88
C THR A 487 12.14 27.44 7.14
N ARG A 488 12.59 27.15 5.91
CA ARG A 488 13.38 28.06 5.06
C ARG A 488 12.65 28.38 3.75
N GLY A 489 11.33 28.26 3.72
CA GLY A 489 10.50 28.57 2.55
C GLY A 489 10.56 27.49 1.47
N TYR A 490 10.56 26.22 1.85
CA TYR A 490 10.47 25.08 0.92
C TYR A 490 9.20 24.28 1.19
N GLY A 491 8.73 23.57 0.18
CA GLY A 491 7.71 22.54 0.36
C GLY A 491 6.30 23.06 0.63
N THR A 492 6.04 24.34 0.37
CA THR A 492 4.69 24.91 0.38
C THR A 492 3.92 24.37 -0.81
N LEU A 493 2.77 23.77 -0.52
CA LEU A 493 1.83 23.29 -1.53
C LEU A 493 0.53 24.07 -1.41
N HIS A 494 -0.12 24.33 -2.53
CA HIS A 494 -1.46 24.91 -2.56
C HIS A 494 -2.40 23.94 -3.28
N GLY A 495 -3.57 23.68 -2.70
CA GLY A 495 -4.63 22.97 -3.41
C GLY A 495 -4.88 23.62 -4.77
N ALA A 496 -4.83 22.81 -5.82
CA ALA A 496 -4.98 23.26 -7.18
C ALA A 496 -6.32 23.96 -7.41
N ASP A 497 -6.25 25.10 -8.09
CA ASP A 497 -7.40 25.72 -8.76
C ASP A 497 -7.50 25.13 -10.17
N ASP A 498 -8.74 24.94 -10.64
CA ASP A 498 -8.97 24.46 -12.00
C ASP A 498 -8.71 25.64 -12.94
N ASP A 499 -7.59 25.58 -13.68
CA ASP A 499 -7.24 26.61 -14.66
C ASP A 499 -8.21 26.53 -15.87
N SER A 500 -9.20 27.44 -15.86
CA SER A 500 -9.98 27.97 -16.99
C SER A 500 -10.65 26.98 -17.96
N ASP A 501 -11.93 26.71 -17.76
CA ASP A 501 -13.04 27.20 -18.61
C ASP A 501 -14.34 26.79 -17.93
N GLY A 502 -15.36 27.66 -17.91
CA GLY A 502 -16.56 27.60 -17.06
C GLY A 502 -17.53 26.42 -17.26
N THR A 503 -17.01 25.20 -17.37
CA THR A 503 -17.74 23.99 -17.77
C THR A 503 -17.64 22.84 -16.75
N GLN A 504 -16.92 23.01 -15.64
CA GLN A 504 -16.78 21.93 -14.64
C GLN A 504 -17.87 21.99 -13.55
N THR A 505 -18.53 20.86 -13.28
CA THR A 505 -19.55 20.70 -12.23
C THR A 505 -18.98 20.31 -10.86
N SER A 506 -17.70 19.93 -10.76
CA SER A 506 -17.04 19.57 -9.50
C SER A 506 -16.19 20.71 -8.96
N PRO A 507 -16.17 20.96 -7.63
CA PRO A 507 -15.36 22.04 -7.07
C PRO A 507 -13.87 21.71 -7.13
N SER A 508 -13.02 22.71 -7.38
CA SER A 508 -11.56 22.60 -7.34
C SER A 508 -11.04 22.02 -6.02
N THR A 509 -9.77 21.57 -6.01
CA THR A 509 -9.17 21.04 -4.77
C THR A 509 -9.14 22.11 -3.68
N ALA A 510 -8.78 23.35 -4.02
CA ALA A 510 -8.83 24.48 -3.09
C ALA A 510 -10.23 24.70 -2.49
N MET A 511 -11.26 24.78 -3.36
CA MET A 511 -12.65 24.98 -2.93
C MET A 511 -13.14 23.85 -2.02
N PHE A 512 -12.84 22.61 -2.40
CA PHE A 512 -13.20 21.42 -1.62
C PHE A 512 -12.56 21.45 -0.23
N LEU A 513 -11.25 21.69 -0.14
CA LEU A 513 -10.54 21.71 1.14
C LEU A 513 -11.04 22.85 2.04
N GLY A 514 -11.32 24.02 1.48
CA GLY A 514 -11.93 25.13 2.19
C GLY A 514 -13.31 24.79 2.77
N ALA A 515 -14.18 24.17 1.97
CA ALA A 515 -15.51 23.74 2.42
C ALA A 515 -15.44 22.62 3.47
N ALA A 516 -14.65 21.58 3.21
CA ALA A 516 -14.45 20.44 4.10
C ALA A 516 -13.88 20.86 5.46
N ALA A 517 -12.96 21.84 5.49
CA ALA A 517 -12.42 22.38 6.73
C ALA A 517 -13.45 23.17 7.54
N ARG A 518 -14.31 23.98 6.89
CA ARG A 518 -15.40 24.69 7.57
C ARG A 518 -16.37 23.72 8.23
N GLU A 519 -16.73 22.66 7.51
CA GLU A 519 -17.63 21.63 8.02
C GLU A 519 -17.01 20.85 9.19
N ALA A 520 -15.74 20.45 9.06
CA ALA A 520 -14.97 19.80 10.12
C ALA A 520 -14.88 20.68 11.38
N ARG A 521 -14.57 21.97 11.23
CA ARG A 521 -14.55 22.95 12.36
C ARG A 521 -15.92 23.05 13.03
N ALA A 522 -17.00 23.07 12.26
CA ALA A 522 -18.35 23.15 12.83
C ALA A 522 -18.71 21.89 13.64
N ARG A 523 -18.36 20.68 13.16
CA ARG A 523 -18.55 19.42 13.89
C ARG A 523 -17.68 19.35 15.15
N LEU A 524 -16.41 19.69 15.04
CA LEU A 524 -15.47 19.71 16.16
C LEU A 524 -15.87 20.73 17.23
N GLY A 525 -16.29 21.93 16.84
CA GLY A 525 -16.81 22.94 17.75
C GLY A 525 -17.99 22.40 18.56
N ARG A 526 -18.99 21.81 17.88
CA ARG A 526 -20.14 21.17 18.58
C ARG A 526 -19.70 20.07 19.55
N ALA A 527 -18.73 19.24 19.17
CA ALA A 527 -18.22 18.15 20.02
C ALA A 527 -17.48 18.67 21.27
N LEU A 528 -16.64 19.70 21.11
CA LEU A 528 -15.93 20.33 22.24
C LEU A 528 -16.90 20.98 23.23
N PHE A 529 -17.91 21.71 22.73
CA PHE A 529 -18.92 22.36 23.59
C PHE A 529 -19.89 21.36 24.25
N ALA A 530 -20.16 20.21 23.63
CA ALA A 530 -20.96 19.14 24.25
C ALA A 530 -20.23 18.44 25.41
N SER A 531 -18.90 18.30 25.33
CA SER A 531 -18.07 17.71 26.40
C SER A 531 -17.82 18.64 27.59
N SER A 532 -18.18 19.93 27.48
CA SER A 532 -18.06 20.93 28.53
C SER A 532 -19.37 21.23 29.28
N SER A 533 -20.40 20.38 29.14
CA SER A 533 -21.65 20.58 29.89
C SER A 533 -21.45 20.23 31.38
N PRO A 534 -21.86 21.06 32.35
CA PRO A 534 -21.50 20.91 33.77
C PRO A 534 -22.22 19.80 34.55
N GLU A 535 -22.94 18.89 33.89
CA GLU A 535 -23.83 17.93 34.58
C GLU A 535 -23.15 16.60 35.01
N ALA A 536 -21.84 16.43 34.80
CA ALA A 536 -21.08 15.27 35.30
C ALA A 536 -20.29 15.54 36.59
N ALA A 537 -20.59 16.63 37.29
CA ALA A 537 -20.00 16.96 38.59
C ALA A 537 -21.08 17.36 39.61
N VAL A 538 -21.94 16.40 39.97
CA VAL A 538 -22.63 16.35 41.27
C VAL A 538 -22.63 14.91 41.77
#